data_AF-A0A7V4E2M0-F1
#
_entry.id   AF-A0A7V4E2M0-F1
#
_cell.length_a   1.000
_cell.length_b   1.000
_cell.length_c   1.000
_cell.angle_alpha   90.00
_cell.angle_beta   90.00
_cell.angle_gamma   90.00
#
_symmetry.space_group_name_H-M   'P 1'
#
loop_
_entity.id
_entity.type
_entity.pdbx_description
1 polymer ?
#
loop_
_entity_poly.entity_id
_entity_poly.type
_entity_poly.pdbx_seq_one_letter_code
_entity_poly.pdbx_strand_id
1 'polypeptide(L)'
;MSFDIKKWKEELLKSLQEQINNKITEFYQRADENDKKNFEELIKRAPIEIPLNLFVKYLNEKIQNNQTNPDDFKRVVNEYKDLALEIQEILEYAYKNATGNNKKELYTLYQSFSLENAGKLAEKLRNIGFRLKNNNEVYERFYDKEKKRPKGIAYRIMELTRLGKRSEVFFTLLNEFQGAYFPKELAHAFNPVYPDELFKTFIYSFLSGILGEKREGGEEE
;
A
#
# COMPACT_ATOMS: atom_id res chain seq x y z
N MET A 1 -34.87 15.69 -11.15
CA MET A 1 -34.16 14.60 -11.83
C MET A 1 -32.90 14.32 -11.02
N SER A 2 -32.80 13.14 -10.40
CA SER A 2 -31.60 12.75 -9.65
C SER A 2 -30.56 12.22 -10.63
N PHE A 3 -29.38 12.83 -10.67
CA PHE A 3 -28.23 12.32 -11.41
C PHE A 3 -27.72 11.08 -10.68
N ASP A 4 -27.86 9.91 -11.31
CA ASP A 4 -27.43 8.64 -10.73
C ASP A 4 -25.93 8.47 -10.95
N ILE A 5 -25.15 8.93 -9.95
CA ILE A 5 -23.68 8.88 -9.93
C ILE A 5 -23.18 7.44 -10.10
N LYS A 6 -23.93 6.45 -9.63
CA LYS A 6 -23.54 5.03 -9.76
C LYS A 6 -23.64 4.58 -11.21
N LYS A 7 -24.76 4.90 -11.86
CA LYS A 7 -24.97 4.61 -13.29
C LYS A 7 -23.97 5.36 -14.18
N TRP A 8 -23.72 6.64 -13.90
CA TRP A 8 -22.74 7.43 -14.65
C TRP A 8 -21.30 6.90 -14.50
N LYS A 9 -20.92 6.47 -13.30
CA LYS A 9 -19.60 5.85 -13.04
C LYS A 9 -19.45 4.51 -13.76
N GLU A 10 -20.49 3.69 -13.79
CA GLU A 10 -20.50 2.41 -14.52
C GLU A 10 -20.41 2.63 -16.04
N GLU A 11 -21.11 3.64 -16.57
CA GLU A 11 -21.06 4.00 -17.99
C GLU A 11 -19.69 4.59 -18.39
N LEU A 12 -19.10 5.44 -17.54
CA LEU A 12 -17.77 6.00 -17.76
C LEU A 12 -16.68 4.90 -17.74
N LEU A 13 -16.73 3.99 -16.77
CA LEU A 13 -15.81 2.84 -16.68
C LEU A 13 -15.92 1.94 -17.92
N LYS A 14 -17.14 1.61 -18.35
CA LYS A 14 -17.38 0.82 -19.56
C LYS A 14 -16.84 1.51 -20.82
N SER A 15 -17.10 2.81 -20.98
CA SER A 15 -16.64 3.58 -22.13
C SER A 15 -15.10 3.67 -22.20
N LEU A 16 -14.44 3.92 -21.06
CA LEU A 16 -12.98 3.93 -20.98
C LEU A 16 -12.40 2.54 -21.29
N GLN A 17 -13.03 1.48 -20.77
CA GLN A 17 -12.60 0.11 -20.99
C GLN A 17 -12.72 -0.31 -22.46
N GLU A 18 -13.78 0.12 -23.14
CA GLU A 18 -13.98 -0.12 -24.57
C GLU A 18 -12.97 0.64 -25.44
N GLN A 19 -12.70 1.92 -25.12
CA GLN A 19 -11.69 2.72 -25.82
C GLN A 19 -10.27 2.15 -25.66
N ILE A 20 -9.94 1.65 -24.47
CA ILE A 20 -8.64 1.01 -24.20
C ILE A 20 -8.52 -0.31 -24.96
N ASN A 21 -9.55 -1.15 -24.93
CA ASN A 21 -9.54 -2.44 -25.64
C ASN A 21 -9.42 -2.26 -27.16
N ASN A 22 -10.08 -1.26 -27.72
CA ASN A 22 -9.97 -0.96 -29.15
C ASN A 22 -8.56 -0.50 -29.53
N LYS A 23 -7.94 0.38 -28.75
CA LYS A 23 -6.56 0.83 -29.00
C LYS A 23 -5.52 -0.30 -28.86
N ILE A 24 -5.70 -1.19 -27.89
CA ILE A 24 -4.83 -2.37 -27.72
C ILE A 24 -5.00 -3.32 -28.89
N THR A 25 -6.24 -3.58 -29.32
CA THR A 25 -6.53 -4.47 -30.45
C THR A 25 -5.93 -3.90 -31.74
N GLU A 26 -6.08 -2.60 -31.98
CA GLU A 26 -5.47 -1.91 -33.11
C GLU A 26 -3.93 -1.97 -33.08
N PHE A 27 -3.32 -1.86 -31.90
CA PHE A 27 -1.87 -2.01 -31.74
C PHE A 27 -1.40 -3.42 -32.08
N TYR A 28 -2.02 -4.47 -31.51
CA TYR A 28 -1.64 -5.86 -31.78
C TYR A 28 -1.91 -6.33 -33.21
N GLN A 29 -2.89 -5.74 -33.88
CA GLN A 29 -3.18 -5.99 -35.30
C GLN A 29 -2.18 -5.32 -36.24
N ARG A 30 -1.50 -4.25 -35.81
CA ARG A 30 -0.55 -3.47 -36.63
C ARG A 30 0.93 -3.71 -36.26
N ALA A 31 1.20 -4.22 -35.06
CA ALA A 31 2.53 -4.47 -34.53
C ALA A 31 3.14 -5.77 -35.10
N ASP A 32 4.42 -5.71 -35.47
CA ASP A 32 5.18 -6.89 -35.90
C ASP A 32 5.60 -7.78 -34.70
N GLU A 33 6.22 -8.93 -34.96
CA GLU A 33 6.65 -9.85 -33.90
C GLU A 33 7.71 -9.25 -32.95
N ASN A 34 8.53 -8.31 -33.42
CA ASN A 34 9.52 -7.63 -32.58
C ASN A 34 8.87 -6.57 -31.69
N ASP A 35 7.86 -5.85 -32.19
CA ASP A 35 7.07 -4.91 -31.41
C ASP A 35 6.29 -5.63 -30.29
N LYS A 36 5.75 -6.81 -30.56
CA LYS A 36 5.08 -7.66 -29.56
C LYS A 36 6.06 -8.15 -28.49
N LYS A 37 7.27 -8.54 -28.88
CA LYS A 37 8.32 -9.00 -27.98
C LYS A 37 8.92 -7.86 -27.13
N ASN A 38 9.06 -6.67 -27.71
CA ASN A 38 9.43 -5.45 -26.99
C ASN A 38 8.34 -5.03 -25.99
N PHE A 39 7.06 -5.19 -26.33
CA PHE A 39 5.95 -4.97 -25.40
C PHE A 39 6.00 -5.97 -24.22
N GLU A 40 6.32 -7.24 -24.47
CA GLU A 40 6.55 -8.23 -23.41
C GLU A 40 7.79 -7.94 -22.54
N GLU A 41 8.85 -7.37 -23.13
CA GLU A 41 10.05 -6.95 -22.40
C GLU A 41 9.82 -5.65 -21.60
N LEU A 42 8.98 -4.75 -22.12
CA LEU A 42 8.45 -3.58 -21.40
C LEU A 42 7.56 -4.00 -20.23
N ILE A 43 6.71 -5.03 -20.39
CA ILE A 43 5.94 -5.64 -19.29
C ILE A 43 6.85 -6.20 -18.17
N LYS A 44 8.06 -6.65 -18.53
CA LYS A 44 9.06 -7.15 -17.58
C LYS A 44 9.91 -6.04 -16.94
N ARG A 45 10.04 -4.87 -17.58
CA ARG A 45 10.93 -3.77 -17.14
C ARG A 45 10.21 -2.53 -16.63
N ALA A 46 8.91 -2.36 -16.87
CA ALA A 46 8.21 -1.13 -16.52
C ALA A 46 7.81 -1.11 -15.03
N PRO A 47 8.22 -0.09 -14.26
CA PRO A 47 7.51 0.29 -13.05
C PRO A 47 6.24 1.02 -13.49
N ILE A 48 5.08 0.41 -13.22
CA ILE A 48 3.76 1.08 -13.15
C ILE A 48 3.28 1.67 -14.50
N GLU A 49 2.57 0.87 -15.30
CA GLU A 49 1.52 1.35 -16.24
C GLU A 49 0.78 0.19 -16.95
N ILE A 50 0.80 -1.03 -16.41
CA ILE A 50 0.06 -2.14 -17.02
C ILE A 50 -1.37 -2.11 -16.44
N PRO A 51 -2.41 -1.82 -17.24
CA PRO A 51 -3.77 -1.87 -16.74
C PRO A 51 -4.07 -3.26 -16.16
N LEU A 52 -4.70 -3.30 -14.99
CA LEU A 52 -4.97 -4.52 -14.21
C LEU A 52 -5.60 -5.66 -15.04
N ASN A 53 -6.34 -5.31 -16.11
CA ASN A 53 -6.93 -6.25 -17.06
C ASN A 53 -5.89 -7.08 -17.83
N LEU A 54 -4.72 -6.53 -18.14
CA LEU A 54 -3.63 -7.24 -18.83
C LEU A 54 -2.96 -8.23 -17.87
N PHE A 55 -2.85 -7.91 -16.58
CA PHE A 55 -2.35 -8.85 -15.58
C PHE A 55 -3.32 -10.02 -15.36
N VAL A 56 -4.63 -9.74 -15.29
CA VAL A 56 -5.65 -10.80 -15.21
C VAL A 56 -5.58 -11.69 -16.44
N LYS A 57 -5.42 -11.11 -17.64
CA LYS A 57 -5.26 -11.88 -18.88
C LYS A 57 -3.99 -12.73 -18.88
N TYR A 58 -2.85 -12.16 -18.47
CA TYR A 58 -1.58 -12.85 -18.32
C TYR A 58 -1.67 -14.06 -17.37
N LEU A 59 -2.28 -13.88 -16.19
CA LEU A 59 -2.48 -14.98 -15.24
C LEU A 59 -3.41 -16.05 -15.81
N ASN A 60 -4.49 -15.66 -16.50
CA ASN A 60 -5.39 -16.61 -17.16
C ASN A 60 -4.70 -17.42 -18.25
N GLU A 61 -3.85 -16.80 -19.08
CA GLU A 61 -3.05 -17.49 -20.10
C GLU A 61 -2.04 -18.45 -19.45
N LYS A 62 -1.42 -18.05 -18.32
CA LYS A 62 -0.52 -18.93 -17.55
C LYS A 62 -1.25 -20.13 -16.96
N ILE A 63 -2.47 -19.93 -16.44
CA ILE A 63 -3.34 -21.00 -15.94
C ILE A 63 -3.72 -21.96 -17.07
N GLN A 64 -4.20 -21.43 -18.20
CA GLN A 64 -4.62 -22.22 -19.36
C GLN A 64 -3.48 -23.07 -19.94
N ASN A 65 -2.25 -22.59 -19.85
CA ASN A 65 -1.05 -23.27 -20.33
C ASN A 65 -0.37 -24.15 -19.26
N ASN A 66 -0.98 -24.35 -18.07
CA ASN A 66 -0.40 -25.07 -16.93
C ASN A 66 0.98 -24.54 -16.48
N GLN A 67 1.25 -23.25 -16.68
CA GLN A 67 2.48 -22.56 -16.28
C GLN A 67 2.25 -21.70 -15.03
N THR A 68 1.63 -22.26 -14.00
CA THR A 68 1.32 -21.50 -12.78
C THR A 68 2.53 -21.43 -11.85
N ASN A 69 3.04 -20.21 -11.63
CA ASN A 69 4.05 -19.93 -10.61
C ASN A 69 3.42 -19.06 -9.51
N PRO A 70 3.41 -19.48 -8.24
CA PRO A 70 2.90 -18.67 -7.12
C PRO A 70 3.49 -17.26 -7.05
N ASP A 71 4.74 -17.06 -7.46
CA ASP A 71 5.39 -15.75 -7.44
C ASP A 71 4.74 -14.75 -8.40
N ASP A 72 4.23 -15.21 -9.54
CA ASP A 72 3.51 -14.35 -10.50
C ASP A 72 2.21 -13.81 -9.88
N PHE A 73 1.50 -14.65 -9.11
CA PHE A 73 0.29 -14.24 -8.39
C PHE A 73 0.61 -13.33 -7.20
N LYS A 74 1.65 -13.65 -6.41
CA LYS A 74 2.14 -12.81 -5.31
C LYS A 74 2.49 -11.42 -5.82
N ARG A 75 3.15 -11.32 -6.99
CA ARG A 75 3.47 -10.05 -7.65
C ARG A 75 2.21 -9.26 -7.98
N VAL A 76 1.24 -9.85 -8.69
CA VAL A 76 -0.01 -9.15 -9.08
C VAL A 76 -0.81 -8.68 -7.85
N VAL A 77 -0.93 -9.53 -6.83
CA VAL A 77 -1.60 -9.16 -5.57
C VAL A 77 -0.89 -7.98 -4.90
N ASN A 78 0.44 -7.95 -4.91
CA ASN A 78 1.21 -6.85 -4.34
C ASN A 78 1.04 -5.55 -5.14
N GLU A 79 1.10 -5.61 -6.47
CA GLU A 79 0.89 -4.45 -7.34
C GLU A 79 -0.53 -3.86 -7.15
N TYR A 80 -1.57 -4.70 -7.09
CA TYR A 80 -2.94 -4.24 -6.80
C TYR A 80 -3.03 -3.54 -5.44
N LYS A 81 -2.42 -4.13 -4.41
CA LYS A 81 -2.38 -3.55 -3.07
C LYS A 81 -1.62 -2.22 -3.02
N ASP A 82 -0.60 -2.03 -3.84
CA ASP A 82 0.14 -0.77 -3.92
C ASP A 82 -0.66 0.30 -4.65
N LEU A 83 -1.31 -0.05 -5.77
CA LEU A 83 -2.26 0.82 -6.46
C LEU A 83 -3.40 1.26 -5.53
N ALA A 84 -3.91 0.37 -4.69
CA ALA A 84 -4.95 0.71 -3.72
C ALA A 84 -4.50 1.82 -2.75
N LEU A 85 -3.24 1.84 -2.32
CA LEU A 85 -2.73 2.93 -1.48
C LEU A 85 -2.57 4.25 -2.25
N GLU A 86 -2.16 4.20 -3.52
CA GLU A 86 -2.06 5.40 -4.36
C GLU A 86 -3.44 6.02 -4.60
N ILE A 87 -4.46 5.20 -4.89
CA ILE A 87 -5.85 5.67 -5.00
C ILE A 87 -6.31 6.31 -3.69
N GLN A 88 -5.94 5.73 -2.55
CA GLN A 88 -6.25 6.31 -1.24
C GLN A 88 -5.61 7.70 -1.06
N GLU A 89 -4.35 7.90 -1.45
CA GLU A 89 -3.67 9.20 -1.42
C GLU A 89 -4.37 10.23 -2.33
N ILE A 90 -4.81 9.81 -3.52
CA ILE A 90 -5.56 10.66 -4.45
C ILE A 90 -6.92 11.06 -3.86
N LEU A 91 -7.64 10.11 -3.26
CA LEU A 91 -8.93 10.39 -2.58
C LEU A 91 -8.73 11.34 -1.39
N GLU A 92 -7.64 11.20 -0.64
CA GLU A 92 -7.28 12.11 0.43
C GLU A 92 -7.10 13.54 -0.10
N TYR A 93 -6.32 13.69 -1.17
CA TYR A 93 -6.11 14.98 -1.82
C TYR A 93 -7.41 15.57 -2.38
N ALA A 94 -8.22 14.75 -3.04
CA ALA A 94 -9.49 15.18 -3.63
C ALA A 94 -10.46 15.71 -2.57
N TYR A 95 -10.64 15.02 -1.43
CA TYR A 95 -11.54 15.52 -0.39
C TYR A 95 -11.01 16.80 0.27
N LYS A 96 -9.69 16.91 0.49
CA LYS A 96 -9.09 18.11 1.12
C LYS A 96 -9.33 19.37 0.28
N ASN A 97 -9.36 19.22 -1.05
CA ASN A 97 -9.52 20.32 -1.99
C ASN A 97 -10.97 20.52 -2.49
N ALA A 98 -11.88 19.59 -2.20
CA ALA A 98 -13.28 19.73 -2.59
C ALA A 98 -14.07 20.69 -1.69
N THR A 99 -15.18 21.21 -2.21
CA THR A 99 -16.12 22.09 -1.50
C THR A 99 -17.55 21.55 -1.59
N GLY A 100 -18.43 21.98 -0.67
CA GLY A 100 -19.85 21.62 -0.70
C GLY A 100 -20.13 20.12 -0.53
N ASN A 101 -21.19 19.62 -1.16
CA ASN A 101 -21.62 18.22 -1.05
C ASN A 101 -20.59 17.22 -1.56
N ASN A 102 -19.84 17.57 -2.60
CA ASN A 102 -18.77 16.72 -3.14
C ASN A 102 -17.69 16.42 -2.09
N LYS A 103 -17.41 17.37 -1.19
CA LYS A 103 -16.46 17.15 -0.08
C LYS A 103 -16.90 16.03 0.85
N LYS A 104 -18.20 16.00 1.21
CA LYS A 104 -18.76 15.00 2.11
C LYS A 104 -18.76 13.61 1.48
N GLU A 105 -19.12 13.52 0.21
CA GLU A 105 -19.12 12.25 -0.54
C GLU A 105 -17.71 11.70 -0.73
N LEU A 106 -16.75 12.55 -1.14
CA LEU A 106 -15.35 12.18 -1.27
C LEU A 106 -14.72 11.77 0.06
N TYR A 107 -15.05 12.46 1.16
CA TYR A 107 -14.61 12.07 2.49
C TYR A 107 -15.15 10.69 2.90
N THR A 108 -16.43 10.42 2.63
CA THR A 108 -17.05 9.12 2.94
C THR A 108 -16.38 8.00 2.14
N LEU A 109 -16.14 8.22 0.84
CA LEU A 109 -15.44 7.27 -0.02
C LEU A 109 -13.98 7.06 0.41
N TYR A 110 -13.27 8.14 0.74
CA TYR A 110 -11.91 8.08 1.28
C TYR A 110 -11.87 7.26 2.57
N GLN A 111 -12.81 7.50 3.49
CA GLN A 111 -12.88 6.80 4.76
C GLN A 111 -13.13 5.30 4.58
N SER A 112 -14.15 4.91 3.80
CA SER A 112 -14.45 3.50 3.57
C SER A 112 -13.27 2.77 2.91
N PHE A 113 -12.67 3.39 1.89
CA PHE A 113 -11.55 2.81 1.16
C PHE A 113 -10.28 2.72 2.01
N SER A 114 -10.03 3.70 2.89
CA SER A 114 -8.91 3.65 3.84
C SER A 114 -9.05 2.50 4.83
N LEU A 115 -10.28 2.20 5.27
CA LEU A 115 -10.55 1.07 6.17
C LEU A 115 -10.29 -0.27 5.48
N GLU A 116 -10.71 -0.42 4.22
CA GLU A 116 -10.44 -1.62 3.41
C GLU A 116 -8.92 -1.85 3.22
N ASN A 117 -8.16 -0.76 3.05
CA ASN A 117 -6.71 -0.81 2.83
C ASN A 117 -5.88 -0.95 4.12
N ALA A 118 -6.50 -0.90 5.30
CA ALA A 118 -5.79 -0.88 6.58
C ALA A 118 -4.83 -2.06 6.75
N GLY A 119 -5.22 -3.26 6.30
CA GLY A 119 -4.37 -4.45 6.36
C GLY A 119 -3.05 -4.30 5.59
N LYS A 120 -3.08 -3.68 4.40
CA LYS A 120 -1.87 -3.42 3.60
C LYS A 120 -0.98 -2.38 4.26
N LEU A 121 -1.57 -1.33 4.85
CA LEU A 121 -0.79 -0.33 5.59
C LEU A 121 -0.06 -0.99 6.78
N ALA A 122 -0.75 -1.82 7.56
CA ALA A 122 -0.14 -2.59 8.65
C ALA A 122 1.04 -3.46 8.18
N GLU A 123 0.87 -4.16 7.05
CA GLU A 123 1.93 -4.96 6.42
C GLU A 123 3.14 -4.11 6.02
N LYS A 124 2.92 -2.95 5.36
CA LYS A 124 3.99 -2.02 4.99
C LYS A 124 4.73 -1.50 6.22
N LEU A 125 4.03 -1.15 7.29
CA LEU A 125 4.61 -0.67 8.54
C LEU A 125 5.48 -1.71 9.22
N ARG A 126 5.03 -2.97 9.26
CA ARG A 126 5.84 -4.09 9.75
C ARG A 126 7.13 -4.23 8.93
N ASN A 127 7.03 -4.15 7.60
CA ASN A 127 8.19 -4.25 6.72
C ASN A 127 9.15 -3.07 6.88
N ILE A 128 8.64 -1.85 7.07
CA ILE A 128 9.47 -0.67 7.43
C ILE A 128 10.24 -0.97 8.72
N GLY A 129 9.55 -1.43 9.77
CA GLY A 129 10.19 -1.77 11.03
C GLY A 129 11.28 -2.84 10.88
N PHE A 130 11.00 -3.87 10.08
CA PHE A 130 11.97 -4.93 9.79
C PHE A 130 13.21 -4.40 9.05
N ARG A 131 13.02 -3.54 8.03
CA ARG A 131 14.14 -2.94 7.28
C ARG A 131 15.06 -2.11 8.17
N LEU A 132 14.51 -1.41 9.17
CA LEU A 132 15.31 -0.62 10.12
C LEU A 132 16.31 -1.47 10.92
N LYS A 133 15.99 -2.75 11.20
CA LYS A 133 16.93 -3.67 11.89
C LYS A 133 18.24 -3.86 11.13
N ASN A 134 18.18 -3.80 9.80
CA ASN A 134 19.30 -4.18 8.95
C ASN A 134 20.22 -3.01 8.59
N ASN A 135 19.88 -1.76 8.95
CA ASN A 135 20.69 -0.57 8.66
C ASN A 135 20.10 0.69 9.30
N ASN A 136 20.29 0.94 10.61
CA ASN A 136 20.05 2.29 11.11
C ASN A 136 20.53 2.60 12.53
N GLU A 137 21.04 3.82 12.70
CA GLU A 137 21.11 4.55 13.97
C GLU A 137 19.73 4.62 14.64
N VAL A 138 18.66 4.78 13.86
CA VAL A 138 17.27 4.74 14.34
C VAL A 138 16.99 3.44 15.10
N TYR A 139 17.40 2.26 14.60
CA TYR A 139 17.14 0.99 15.28
C TYR A 139 17.79 0.95 16.67
N GLU A 140 19.00 1.50 16.81
CA GLU A 140 19.71 1.55 18.09
C GLU A 140 19.01 2.46 19.11
N ARG A 141 18.13 3.35 18.67
CA ARG A 141 17.32 4.16 19.59
C ARG A 141 16.16 3.34 20.18
N PHE A 142 15.61 2.39 19.44
CA PHE A 142 14.55 1.49 19.92
C PHE A 142 15.09 0.24 20.63
N TYR A 143 16.29 -0.22 20.29
CA TYR A 143 16.81 -1.53 20.72
C TYR A 143 18.27 -1.44 21.19
N ASP A 144 18.56 -2.06 22.32
CA ASP A 144 19.91 -2.21 22.87
C ASP A 144 20.50 -3.54 22.35
N LYS A 145 21.41 -3.44 21.37
CA LYS A 145 22.04 -4.60 20.73
C LYS A 145 22.92 -5.40 21.70
N GLU A 146 23.61 -4.73 22.62
CA GLU A 146 24.50 -5.38 23.59
C GLU A 146 23.71 -6.18 24.60
N LYS A 147 22.62 -5.59 25.14
CA LYS A 147 21.74 -6.23 26.12
C LYS A 147 20.65 -7.08 25.49
N LYS A 148 20.61 -7.17 24.15
CA LYS A 148 19.62 -7.92 23.35
C LYS A 148 18.19 -7.67 23.83
N ARG A 149 17.82 -6.40 24.05
CA ARG A 149 16.48 -6.03 24.55
C ARG A 149 15.99 -4.68 24.03
N PRO A 150 14.66 -4.45 23.95
CA PRO A 150 14.11 -3.14 23.67
C PRO A 150 14.57 -2.08 24.69
N LYS A 151 14.80 -0.85 24.24
CA LYS A 151 15.06 0.30 25.12
C LYS A 151 13.75 0.83 25.73
N GLY A 152 13.87 1.62 26.78
CA GLY A 152 12.72 2.23 27.48
C GLY A 152 11.75 2.97 26.55
N ILE A 153 12.26 3.57 25.48
CA ILE A 153 11.44 4.27 24.49
C ILE A 153 10.45 3.35 23.76
N ALA A 154 10.84 2.11 23.46
CA ALA A 154 9.96 1.14 22.82
C ALA A 154 8.76 0.82 23.72
N TYR A 155 8.99 0.62 25.02
CA TYR A 155 7.93 0.41 26.01
C TYR A 155 7.05 1.65 26.18
N ARG A 156 7.65 2.85 26.19
CA ARG A 156 6.91 4.10 26.27
C ARG A 156 5.96 4.28 25.08
N ILE A 157 6.43 3.98 23.86
CA ILE A 157 5.61 4.06 22.65
C ILE A 157 4.46 3.05 22.72
N MET A 158 4.73 1.80 23.15
CA MET A 158 3.67 0.79 23.34
C MET A 158 2.63 1.25 24.35
N GLU A 159 3.03 1.84 25.47
CA GLU A 159 2.11 2.29 26.51
C GLU A 159 1.26 3.48 26.05
N LEU A 160 1.87 4.49 25.42
CA LEU A 160 1.14 5.61 24.83
C LEU A 160 0.16 5.13 23.73
N THR A 161 0.57 4.13 22.95
CA THR A 161 -0.28 3.49 21.94
C THR A 161 -1.47 2.80 22.59
N ARG A 162 -1.25 1.99 23.65
CA ARG A 162 -2.29 1.32 24.42
C ARG A 162 -3.34 2.31 24.95
N LEU A 163 -2.88 3.48 25.41
CA LEU A 163 -3.72 4.57 25.91
C LEU A 163 -4.41 5.41 24.81
N GLY A 164 -4.15 5.13 23.53
CA GLY A 164 -4.72 5.91 22.41
C GLY A 164 -4.13 7.32 22.28
N LYS A 165 -2.96 7.58 22.89
CA LYS A 165 -2.29 8.90 22.90
C LYS A 165 -1.58 9.17 21.58
N ARG A 166 -2.38 9.30 20.51
CA ARG A 166 -1.93 9.34 19.11
C ARG A 166 -0.90 10.44 18.84
N SER A 167 -1.17 11.66 19.31
CA SER A 167 -0.26 12.80 19.13
C SER A 167 1.06 12.59 19.85
N GLU A 168 1.03 12.10 21.09
CA GLU A 168 2.22 11.81 21.88
C GLU A 168 3.06 10.69 21.26
N VAL A 169 2.41 9.65 20.73
CA VAL A 169 3.09 8.60 19.96
C VAL A 169 3.75 9.18 18.71
N PHE A 170 3.06 10.04 17.96
CA PHE A 170 3.60 10.69 16.76
C PHE A 170 4.87 11.47 17.08
N PHE A 171 4.83 12.37 18.07
CA PHE A 171 5.98 13.18 18.45
C PHE A 171 7.12 12.33 19.01
N THR A 172 6.80 11.29 19.78
CA THR A 172 7.82 10.37 20.29
C THR A 172 8.54 9.68 19.13
N LEU A 173 7.81 9.11 18.17
CA LEU A 173 8.42 8.50 16.99
C LEU A 173 9.18 9.52 16.13
N LEU A 174 8.64 10.71 15.92
CA LEU A 174 9.33 11.75 15.15
C LEU A 174 10.70 12.09 15.74
N ASN A 175 10.80 12.18 17.08
CA ASN A 175 12.07 12.41 17.78
C ASN A 175 13.05 11.23 17.61
N GLU A 176 12.57 9.99 17.64
CA GLU A 176 13.43 8.82 17.40
C GLU A 176 13.98 8.79 15.97
N PHE A 177 13.30 9.44 15.03
CA PHE A 177 13.76 9.62 13.65
C PHE A 177 14.51 10.95 13.44
N GLN A 178 14.86 11.70 14.49
CA GLN A 178 15.61 12.94 14.33
C GLN A 178 16.96 12.69 13.64
N GLY A 179 17.18 13.37 12.51
CA GLY A 179 18.36 13.18 11.66
C GLY A 179 18.21 12.06 10.62
N ALA A 180 17.05 11.41 10.56
CA ALA A 180 16.73 10.35 9.60
C ALA A 180 15.42 10.65 8.86
N TYR A 181 15.20 9.93 7.75
CA TYR A 181 13.96 10.02 7.00
C TYR A 181 12.80 9.38 7.77
N PHE A 182 11.73 10.15 8.03
CA PHE A 182 10.49 9.63 8.62
C PHE A 182 9.60 9.03 7.52
N PRO A 183 9.31 7.72 7.54
CA PRO A 183 8.55 7.05 6.47
C PRO A 183 7.16 7.64 6.30
N LYS A 184 6.77 7.96 5.06
CA LYS A 184 5.45 8.51 4.77
C LYS A 184 4.33 7.60 5.27
N GLU A 185 4.45 6.29 5.07
CA GLU A 185 3.46 5.30 5.50
C GLU A 185 3.28 5.31 7.03
N LEU A 186 4.37 5.54 7.78
CA LEU A 186 4.31 5.71 9.22
C LEU A 186 3.56 6.99 9.59
N ALA A 187 3.70 8.08 8.84
CA ALA A 187 2.89 9.29 9.04
C ALA A 187 1.40 9.05 8.74
N HIS A 188 1.08 8.29 7.68
CA HIS A 188 -0.31 7.95 7.34
C HIS A 188 -1.03 7.19 8.46
N ALA A 189 -0.32 6.37 9.25
CA ALA A 189 -0.89 5.66 10.39
C ALA A 189 -1.53 6.57 11.44
N PHE A 190 -1.17 7.86 11.47
CA PHE A 190 -1.70 8.86 12.41
C PHE A 190 -2.91 9.61 11.88
N ASN A 191 -3.33 9.38 10.63
CA ASN A 191 -4.45 10.10 10.05
C ASN A 191 -5.74 9.87 10.88
N PRO A 192 -6.45 10.94 11.32
CA PRO A 192 -7.64 10.83 12.15
C PRO A 192 -8.81 10.10 11.49
N VAL A 193 -8.75 9.82 10.18
CA VAL A 193 -9.70 8.94 9.49
C VAL A 193 -9.74 7.53 10.10
N TYR A 194 -8.61 7.08 10.67
CA TYR A 194 -8.51 5.77 11.29
C TYR A 194 -9.01 5.79 12.73
N PRO A 195 -9.90 4.86 13.13
CA PRO A 195 -10.27 4.67 14.52
C PRO A 195 -9.05 4.25 15.36
N ASP A 196 -9.15 4.44 16.67
CA ASP A 196 -8.03 4.18 17.59
C ASP A 196 -7.53 2.74 17.56
N GLU A 197 -8.41 1.76 17.35
CA GLU A 197 -7.98 0.36 17.22
C GLU A 197 -7.12 0.10 15.99
N LEU A 198 -7.41 0.77 14.86
CA LEU A 198 -6.55 0.69 13.68
C LEU A 198 -5.23 1.43 13.88
N PHE A 199 -5.27 2.62 14.48
CA PHE A 199 -4.05 3.32 14.90
C PHE A 199 -3.15 2.42 15.77
N LYS A 200 -3.71 1.79 16.81
CA LYS A 200 -2.98 0.85 17.68
C LYS A 200 -2.38 -0.30 16.86
N THR A 201 -3.18 -0.90 15.99
CA THR A 201 -2.76 -2.00 15.11
C THR A 201 -1.58 -1.61 14.22
N PHE A 202 -1.59 -0.40 13.67
CA PHE A 202 -0.52 0.13 12.83
C PHE A 202 0.78 0.30 13.61
N ILE A 203 0.73 0.91 14.79
CA ILE A 203 1.92 1.11 15.62
C ILE A 203 2.47 -0.23 16.14
N TYR A 204 1.61 -1.15 16.58
CA TYR A 204 2.07 -2.49 16.97
C TYR A 204 2.65 -3.26 15.80
N SER A 205 2.10 -3.11 14.59
CA SER A 205 2.65 -3.73 13.39
C SER A 205 4.06 -3.19 13.10
N PHE A 206 4.25 -1.87 13.13
CA PHE A 206 5.56 -1.23 13.01
C PHE A 206 6.56 -1.71 14.07
N LEU A 207 6.18 -1.66 15.35
CA LEU A 207 7.02 -2.08 16.46
C LEU A 207 7.34 -3.58 16.41
N SER A 208 6.40 -4.44 15.99
CA SER A 208 6.67 -5.86 15.78
C SER A 208 7.73 -6.09 14.70
N GLY A 209 7.73 -5.23 13.68
CA GLY A 209 8.76 -5.19 12.65
C GLY A 209 10.14 -4.87 13.23
N ILE A 210 10.23 -3.86 14.09
CA ILE A 210 11.48 -3.41 14.75
C ILE A 210 11.95 -4.37 15.83
N LEU A 211 11.05 -4.86 16.69
CA LEU A 211 11.39 -5.57 17.93
C LEU A 211 11.27 -7.09 17.82
N GLY A 212 10.54 -7.59 16.82
CA GLY A 212 10.37 -9.03 16.63
C GLY A 212 11.70 -9.72 16.28
N GLU A 213 11.69 -11.04 16.24
CA GLU A 213 12.87 -11.79 15.80
C GLU A 213 13.10 -11.62 14.29
N LYS A 214 14.34 -11.85 13.84
CA LYS A 214 14.58 -11.99 12.40
C LYS A 214 13.88 -13.27 11.97
N ARG A 215 12.99 -13.18 10.97
CA ARG A 215 12.57 -14.38 10.27
C ARG A 215 13.80 -14.88 9.51
N GLU A 216 14.46 -15.90 10.03
CA GLU A 216 15.20 -16.83 9.17
C GLU A 216 14.18 -17.37 8.16
N GLY A 217 14.59 -17.48 6.90
CA GLY A 217 13.69 -17.68 5.76
C GLY A 217 12.58 -18.69 6.07
N GLY A 218 11.33 -18.26 5.90
CA GLY A 218 10.22 -19.20 5.86
C GLY A 218 10.37 -20.01 4.59
N GLU A 219 11.05 -21.14 4.69
CA GLU A 219 10.61 -22.34 3.98
C GLU A 219 9.22 -22.65 4.55
N GLU A 220 8.20 -22.36 3.74
CA GLU A 220 6.81 -22.72 4.02
C GLU A 220 6.74 -24.26 3.97
N GLU A 221 6.54 -24.90 5.12
CA GLU A 221 6.00 -26.29 5.22
C GLU A 221 4.52 -26.32 4.85
#